data_AF-A0A8X8ARD2-F1
#
_entry.id   AF-A0A8X8ARD2-F1
#
_cell.length_a   1.000
_cell.length_b   1.000
_cell.length_c   1.000
_cell.angle_alpha   90.00
_cell.angle_beta   90.00
_cell.angle_gamma   90.00
#
_symmetry.space_group_name_H-M   'P 1'
#
loop_
_entity.id
_entity.type
_entity.pdbx_description
1 polymer ?
#
loop_
_entity_poly.entity_id
_entity_poly.type
_entity_poly.pdbx_seq_one_letter_code
_entity_poly.pdbx_strand_id
1 'polypeptide(L)'
;MFVRGTIERYKKDCSDAVNPPSVTEANTQYYQKESSKLRRQIRDIQNLNRHILGESLGSLILKELKNLEGRLEKGINRVRSKKVNGFIKSLMLRFIII
;
A
#
# COMPACT_ATOMS: atom_id res chain seq x y z
N MET A 1 -14.45 9.35 -57.26
CA MET A 1 -14.26 8.15 -56.42
C MET A 1 -12.87 8.04 -55.76
N PHE A 2 -11.84 8.76 -56.24
CA PHE A 2 -10.45 8.65 -55.72
C PHE A 2 -10.20 9.28 -54.33
N VAL A 3 -10.84 10.40 -54.00
CA VAL A 3 -10.58 11.15 -52.76
C VAL A 3 -10.92 10.32 -51.51
N ARG A 4 -12.03 9.56 -51.56
CA ARG A 4 -12.47 8.73 -50.42
C ARG A 4 -11.48 7.61 -50.10
N GLY A 5 -10.92 6.97 -51.13
CA GLY A 5 -9.90 5.92 -50.96
C GLY A 5 -8.57 6.47 -50.42
N THR A 6 -8.19 7.69 -50.79
CA THR A 6 -6.98 8.33 -50.25
C THR A 6 -7.17 8.75 -48.79
N ILE A 7 -8.36 9.25 -48.41
CA ILE A 7 -8.70 9.56 -47.02
C ILE A 7 -8.71 8.30 -46.15
N GLU A 8 -9.27 7.19 -46.63
CA GLU A 8 -9.28 5.92 -45.89
C GLU A 8 -7.88 5.35 -45.68
N ARG A 9 -6.99 5.42 -46.68
CA ARG A 9 -5.57 5.03 -46.52
C ARG A 9 -4.85 5.89 -45.49
N TYR A 10 -5.00 7.21 -45.57
CA TYR A 10 -4.35 8.11 -44.62
C TYR A 10 -4.83 7.88 -43.18
N LYS A 11 -6.13 7.58 -43.00
CA LYS A 11 -6.70 7.27 -41.68
C LYS A 11 -6.19 5.94 -41.11
N LYS A 12 -5.96 4.95 -41.98
CA LYS A 12 -5.38 3.66 -41.59
C LYS A 12 -3.89 3.80 -41.21
N ASP A 13 -3.11 4.48 -42.04
CA ASP A 13 -1.68 4.67 -41.83
C ASP A 13 -1.39 5.57 -40.60
N CYS A 14 -2.25 6.57 -40.31
CA CYS A 14 -2.17 7.35 -39.06
C CYS A 14 -2.50 6.52 -37.81
N SER A 15 -3.42 5.56 -37.90
CA SER A 15 -3.81 4.73 -36.76
C SER A 15 -2.69 3.77 -36.36
N ASP A 16 -1.95 3.24 -37.35
CA ASP A 16 -0.80 2.35 -37.12
C ASP A 16 0.44 3.13 -36.63
N ALA A 17 0.59 4.40 -36.98
CA ALA A 17 1.73 5.24 -36.59
C ALA A 17 1.67 5.81 -35.16
N VAL A 18 0.48 5.92 -34.55
CA VAL A 18 0.29 6.62 -33.25
C VAL A 18 0.68 5.78 -32.02
N ASN A 19 0.81 4.46 -32.17
CA ASN A 19 1.52 3.51 -31.29
C ASN A 19 1.01 2.13 -31.70
N PRO A 20 1.85 1.13 -31.99
CA PRO A 20 1.37 -0.20 -32.31
C PRO A 20 0.48 -0.69 -31.15
N PRO A 21 -0.73 -1.23 -31.42
CA PRO A 21 -1.69 -1.61 -30.39
C PRO A 21 -1.10 -2.54 -29.32
N SER A 22 -0.07 -3.32 -29.67
CA SER A 22 0.66 -4.18 -28.74
C SER A 22 1.39 -3.43 -27.62
N VAL A 23 1.92 -2.22 -27.86
CA VAL A 23 2.63 -1.43 -26.83
C VAL A 23 1.64 -0.80 -25.86
N THR A 24 0.53 -0.26 -26.36
CA THR A 24 -0.55 0.28 -25.50
C THR A 24 -1.23 -0.82 -24.70
N GLU A 25 -1.44 -2.00 -25.30
CA GLU A 25 -2.02 -3.17 -24.62
C GLU A 25 -1.07 -3.71 -23.53
N ALA A 26 0.23 -3.87 -23.84
CA ALA A 26 1.23 -4.29 -22.87
C ALA A 26 1.32 -3.33 -21.68
N ASN A 27 1.28 -2.02 -21.92
CA ASN A 27 1.27 -1.00 -20.87
C ASN A 27 -0.01 -1.09 -20.02
N THR A 28 -1.17 -1.30 -20.65
CA THR A 28 -2.44 -1.45 -19.95
C THR A 28 -2.42 -2.69 -19.04
N GLN A 29 -1.95 -3.83 -19.54
CA GLN A 29 -1.82 -5.06 -18.76
C GLN A 29 -0.83 -4.89 -17.60
N TYR A 30 0.29 -4.18 -17.83
CA TYR A 30 1.26 -3.87 -16.78
C TYR A 30 0.62 -3.07 -15.64
N TYR A 31 -0.08 -1.98 -15.94
CA TYR A 31 -0.74 -1.17 -14.92
C TYR A 31 -1.88 -1.92 -14.21
N GLN A 32 -2.62 -2.76 -14.92
CA GLN A 32 -3.63 -3.63 -14.30
C GLN A 32 -3.01 -4.60 -13.29
N LYS A 33 -1.85 -5.18 -13.62
CA LYS A 33 -1.10 -6.08 -12.72
C LYS A 33 -0.60 -5.34 -11.49
N GLU A 34 0.06 -4.19 -11.65
CA GLU A 34 0.53 -3.39 -10.52
C GLU A 34 -0.63 -2.90 -9.64
N SER A 35 -1.74 -2.47 -10.25
CA SER A 35 -2.95 -2.08 -9.51
C SER A 35 -3.52 -3.25 -8.70
N SER A 36 -3.50 -4.46 -9.25
CA SER A 36 -3.96 -5.67 -8.55
C SER A 36 -3.04 -6.05 -7.39
N LYS A 37 -1.73 -5.86 -7.55
CA LYS A 37 -0.73 -6.06 -6.49
C LYS A 37 -0.94 -5.06 -5.35
N LEU A 38 -1.12 -3.77 -5.65
CA LEU A 38 -1.41 -2.74 -4.64
C LEU A 38 -2.71 -3.04 -3.90
N ARG A 39 -3.78 -3.43 -4.61
CA ARG A 39 -5.05 -3.86 -3.98
C ARG A 39 -4.86 -5.02 -3.01
N ARG A 40 -4.02 -5.99 -3.35
CA ARG A 40 -3.69 -7.10 -2.46
C ARG A 40 -2.96 -6.61 -1.21
N GLN A 41 -1.93 -5.77 -1.37
CA GLN A 41 -1.19 -5.20 -0.24
C GLN A 41 -2.10 -4.40 0.72
N ILE A 42 -3.05 -3.63 0.18
CA ILE A 42 -4.03 -2.90 0.99
C ILE A 42 -4.85 -3.88 1.83
N ARG A 43 -5.38 -4.94 1.24
CA ARG A 43 -6.15 -5.96 1.98
C ARG A 43 -5.30 -6.63 3.05
N ASP A 44 -4.05 -6.97 2.74
CA ASP A 44 -3.14 -7.60 3.69
C ASP A 44 -2.87 -6.68 4.90
N ILE A 45 -2.66 -5.38 4.66
CA ILE A 45 -2.50 -4.37 5.72
C ILE A 45 -3.80 -4.22 6.54
N GLN A 46 -4.96 -4.18 5.89
CA GLN A 46 -6.25 -4.08 6.59
C GLN A 46 -6.50 -5.31 7.48
N ASN A 47 -6.18 -6.51 6.99
CA ASN A 47 -6.28 -7.74 7.78
C ASN A 47 -5.32 -7.71 8.96
N LEU A 48 -4.08 -7.29 8.75
CA LEU A 48 -3.11 -7.14 9.82
C LEU A 48 -3.58 -6.15 10.89
N ASN A 49 -4.17 -5.02 10.50
CA ASN A 49 -4.71 -4.04 11.45
C ASN A 49 -5.82 -4.64 12.31
N ARG A 50 -6.74 -5.41 11.71
CA ARG A 50 -7.78 -6.14 12.47
C ARG A 50 -7.15 -7.08 13.50
N HIS A 51 -6.16 -7.87 13.11
CA HIS A 51 -5.45 -8.74 14.04
C HIS A 51 -4.78 -7.96 15.19
N ILE A 52 -4.11 -6.85 14.89
CA ILE A 52 -3.50 -5.97 15.91
C ILE A 52 -4.54 -5.40 16.88
N LEU A 53 -5.76 -5.15 16.40
CA LEU A 53 -6.90 -4.71 17.22
C LEU A 53 -7.57 -5.86 18.00
N GLY A 54 -7.08 -7.10 17.87
CA GLY A 54 -7.63 -8.28 18.53
C GLY A 54 -8.83 -8.88 17.80
N GLU A 55 -9.10 -8.47 16.56
CA GLU A 55 -10.20 -8.98 15.74
C GLU A 55 -9.73 -10.14 14.85
N SER A 56 -10.68 -10.97 14.39
CA SER A 56 -10.43 -12.08 13.44
C SER A 56 -9.29 -13.04 13.83
N LEU A 57 -8.97 -13.18 15.13
CA LEU A 57 -7.84 -13.99 15.57
C LEU A 57 -8.02 -15.49 15.32
N GLY A 58 -9.26 -15.97 15.20
CA GLY A 58 -9.56 -17.38 14.94
C GLY A 58 -9.03 -17.92 13.62
N SER A 59 -8.67 -17.05 12.65
CA SER A 59 -8.04 -17.47 11.39
C SER A 59 -6.52 -17.62 11.48
N LEU A 60 -5.89 -17.23 12.59
CA LEU A 60 -4.44 -17.31 12.77
C LEU A 60 -4.04 -18.64 13.40
N ILE A 61 -2.95 -19.23 12.92
CA ILE A 61 -2.34 -20.39 13.60
C ILE A 61 -1.52 -19.95 14.80
N LEU A 62 -1.22 -20.88 15.72
CA LEU A 62 -0.50 -20.59 16.97
C LEU A 62 0.83 -19.85 16.77
N LYS A 63 1.59 -20.20 15.74
CA LYS A 63 2.86 -19.51 15.40
C LYS A 63 2.63 -18.04 15.03
N GLU A 64 1.59 -17.76 14.25
CA GLU A 64 1.24 -16.40 13.82
C GLU A 64 0.71 -15.59 14.99
N LEU A 65 -0.09 -16.21 15.86
CA LEU A 65 -0.63 -15.58 17.06
C LEU A 65 0.50 -15.19 18.04
N LYS A 66 1.47 -16.08 18.29
CA LYS A 66 2.66 -15.75 19.09
C LYS A 66 3.47 -14.60 18.50
N ASN A 67 3.61 -14.57 17.17
CA ASN A 67 4.31 -13.46 16.50
C ASN A 67 3.53 -12.14 16.66
N LEU A 68 2.21 -12.18 16.53
CA LEU A 68 1.34 -11.01 16.75
C LEU A 68 1.46 -10.49 18.19
N GLU A 69 1.40 -11.37 19.17
CA GLU A 69 1.58 -11.06 20.59
C GLU A 69 2.94 -10.37 20.85
N GLY A 70 4.04 -10.95 20.36
CA GLY A 70 5.37 -10.36 20.53
C GLY A 70 5.53 -9.00 19.86
N ARG A 71 4.82 -8.76 18.73
CA ARG A 71 4.78 -7.44 18.10
C ARG A 71 4.01 -6.43 18.94
N LEU A 72 2.86 -6.82 19.49
CA LEU A 72 2.05 -5.99 20.36
C LEU A 72 2.79 -5.61 21.64
N GLU A 73 3.43 -6.57 22.29
CA GLU A 73 4.22 -6.35 23.50
C GLU A 73 5.34 -5.32 23.27
N LYS A 74 6.14 -5.50 22.22
CA LYS A 74 7.19 -4.55 21.83
C LYS A 74 6.64 -3.16 21.53
N GLY A 75 5.51 -3.10 20.81
CA GLY A 75 4.84 -1.85 20.46
C GLY A 75 4.35 -1.08 21.69
N ILE A 76 3.65 -1.77 22.60
CA ILE A 76 3.13 -1.21 23.86
C ILE A 76 4.26 -0.71 24.74
N ASN A 77 5.31 -1.52 24.91
CA ASN A 77 6.48 -1.13 25.69
C ASN A 77 7.14 0.13 25.13
N ARG A 78 7.28 0.25 23.80
CA ARG A 78 7.82 1.46 23.17
C ARG A 78 6.94 2.69 23.43
N VAL A 79 5.62 2.58 23.33
CA VAL A 79 4.69 3.69 23.62
C VAL A 79 4.79 4.11 25.09
N ARG A 80 4.78 3.15 26.01
CA ARG A 80 4.89 3.40 27.45
C ARG A 80 6.20 4.10 27.80
N SER A 81 7.33 3.58 27.31
CA SER A 81 8.65 4.19 27.57
C SER A 81 8.75 5.61 27.03
N LYS A 82 8.21 5.89 25.83
CA LYS A 82 8.17 7.26 25.30
C LYS A 82 7.37 8.21 26.19
N LYS A 83 6.21 7.78 26.68
CA LYS A 83 5.34 8.59 27.56
C LYS A 83 6.03 8.87 28.90
N VAL A 84 6.60 7.84 29.53
CA VAL A 84 7.34 7.97 30.80
C VAL A 84 8.53 8.91 30.63
N ASN A 85 9.36 8.70 29.61
CA ASN A 85 10.53 9.56 29.36
C ASN A 85 10.11 11.01 29.07
N GLY A 86 9.01 11.23 28.35
CA GLY A 86 8.47 12.57 28.12
C GLY A 86 8.02 13.26 29.42
N PHE A 87 7.34 12.51 30.30
CA PHE A 87 6.92 13.02 31.61
C PHE A 87 8.13 13.37 32.49
N ILE A 88 9.13 12.49 32.57
CA ILE A 88 10.36 12.73 33.33
C ILE A 88 11.08 13.99 32.83
N LYS A 89 11.23 14.14 31.50
CA LYS A 89 11.83 15.35 30.92
C LYS A 89 11.07 16.61 31.32
N SER A 90 9.74 16.60 31.23
CA SER A 90 8.91 17.74 31.62
C SER A 90 9.06 18.08 33.10
N LEU A 91 9.14 17.07 33.98
CA LEU A 91 9.35 17.27 35.40
C LEU A 91 10.74 17.87 35.69
N MET A 92 11.80 17.35 35.08
CA MET A 92 13.15 17.90 35.23
C MET A 92 13.24 19.35 34.78
N LEU A 93 12.61 19.71 33.65
CA LEU A 93 12.53 21.09 33.17
C LEU A 93 11.84 22.01 34.19
N ARG A 94 10.77 21.56 34.84
CA ARG A 94 10.08 22.35 35.88
C ARG A 94 10.97 22.59 37.10
N PHE A 95 11.77 21.60 37.50
CA PHE A 95 12.71 21.76 38.61
C PHE A 95 13.90 22.68 38.30
N ILE A 96 14.33 22.79 37.03
CA ILE A 96 15.44 23.66 36.63
C ILE A 96 15.04 25.15 36.59
N ILE A 97 13.75 25.44 36.36
CA ILE A 97 13.23 26.80 36.20
C ILE A 97 12.85 27.45 37.55
N ILE A 98 12.75 26.66 38.62
CA ILE A 98 12.51 27.13 40.01
C ILE A 98 13.86 27.33 40.70
#